data_AF-A0A520HPC2-F1
#
_entry.id   AF-A0A520HPC2-F1
#
_cell.length_a   1.000
_cell.length_b   1.000
_cell.length_c   1.000
_cell.angle_alpha   90.00
_cell.angle_beta   90.00
_cell.angle_gamma   90.00
#
_symmetry.space_group_name_H-M   'P 1'
#
loop_
_entity.id
_entity.type
_entity.pdbx_description
1 polymer ?
#
loop_
_entity_poly.entity_id
_entity_poly.type
_entity_poly.pdbx_seq_one_letter_code
_entity_poly.pdbx_strand_id
1 'polypeptide(L)'
;MIKALTARFALMVSCGLAVATLGASPAAAQFWQCAPYARSVSGIEIRGNANTWWGQAAGRYERGHTPVAGSVLAFQSTSRMRVGHVAMVSRVVSDREVLLTHANWSRPGAIERDVRAVDVSATGDWSLVKVWYGPQGGLGTSSYPTNGFIYSGHGPATVAPTAPVMQYAGAGAAVTRAPIGVVAFTGND
;
A
#
# COMPACT_ATOMS: atom_id res chain seq x y z
N MET A 1 67.79 -54.53 4.25
CA MET A 1 66.77 -54.64 3.19
C MET A 1 65.85 -53.44 3.28
N ILE A 2 66.09 -52.50 2.35
CA ILE A 2 65.35 -51.26 2.11
C ILE A 2 63.95 -51.60 1.58
N LYS A 3 62.91 -50.90 2.06
CA LYS A 3 61.71 -50.40 1.32
C LYS A 3 60.70 -49.87 2.35
N ALA A 4 60.55 -48.55 2.50
CA ALA A 4 59.59 -47.72 1.76
C ALA A 4 58.14 -48.04 2.21
N LEU A 5 57.28 -47.11 2.63
CA LEU A 5 57.09 -45.78 2.06
C LEU A 5 56.23 -44.96 3.05
N THR A 6 56.75 -43.80 3.39
CA THR A 6 56.03 -42.61 3.81
C THR A 6 54.83 -42.33 2.90
N ALA A 7 53.74 -41.83 3.48
CA ALA A 7 52.67 -41.07 2.81
C ALA A 7 52.04 -41.70 1.56
N ARG A 8 50.84 -42.29 1.75
CA ARG A 8 49.84 -42.34 0.69
C ARG A 8 48.50 -41.84 1.21
N PHE A 9 48.15 -40.62 0.77
CA PHE A 9 46.80 -40.17 0.44
C PHE A 9 45.77 -40.32 1.58
N ALA A 10 45.57 -39.32 2.45
CA ALA A 10 44.75 -38.15 2.11
C ALA A 10 43.66 -38.48 1.07
N LEU A 11 42.46 -38.85 1.55
CA LEU A 11 41.14 -38.45 1.06
C LEU A 11 40.07 -39.48 1.45
N MET A 12 39.63 -39.48 2.71
CA MET A 12 38.24 -39.79 3.07
C MET A 12 37.87 -39.02 4.34
N VAL A 13 38.00 -37.70 4.25
CA VAL A 13 37.14 -36.79 5.03
C VAL A 13 35.78 -36.86 4.33
N SER A 14 35.04 -37.94 4.56
CA SER A 14 33.67 -38.07 4.07
C SER A 14 32.76 -37.23 4.94
N CYS A 15 32.71 -35.96 4.54
CA CYS A 15 31.62 -35.02 4.58
C CYS A 15 30.28 -35.62 5.07
N GLY A 16 30.08 -35.62 6.38
CA GLY A 16 28.76 -35.66 7.02
C GLY A 16 28.41 -34.28 7.56
N LEU A 17 28.71 -33.20 6.81
CA LEU A 17 28.28 -31.87 7.17
C LEU A 17 26.76 -31.80 6.96
N ALA A 18 26.07 -31.51 8.05
CA ALA A 18 24.64 -31.30 8.13
C ALA A 18 24.11 -30.44 6.96
N VAL A 19 23.40 -31.08 6.03
CA VAL A 19 22.49 -30.37 5.14
C VAL A 19 21.18 -30.15 5.90
N ALA A 20 21.20 -29.19 6.82
CA ALA A 20 19.98 -28.51 7.22
C ALA A 20 19.57 -27.63 6.04
N THR A 21 18.83 -28.18 5.08
CA THR A 21 18.15 -27.38 4.08
C THR A 21 17.18 -26.47 4.82
N LEU A 22 17.57 -25.20 4.97
CA LEU A 22 16.65 -24.11 5.21
C LEU A 22 15.64 -24.13 4.05
N GLY A 23 14.54 -24.85 4.25
CA GLY A 23 13.40 -24.82 3.37
C GLY A 23 12.82 -23.42 3.42
N ALA A 24 13.31 -22.52 2.57
CA ALA A 24 12.59 -21.32 2.22
C ALA A 24 11.32 -21.78 1.49
N SER A 25 10.24 -22.01 2.25
CA SER A 25 8.92 -22.18 1.65
C SER A 25 8.67 -20.95 0.78
N PRO A 26 8.25 -21.12 -0.49
CA PRO A 26 7.87 -19.96 -1.29
C PRO A 26 6.81 -19.19 -0.48
N ALA A 27 7.10 -17.93 -0.17
CA ALA A 27 6.13 -17.08 0.51
C ALA A 27 4.90 -16.99 -0.39
N ALA A 28 3.85 -17.73 -0.06
CA ALA A 28 2.58 -17.64 -0.77
C ALA A 28 2.10 -16.20 -0.60
N ALA A 29 2.10 -15.43 -1.69
CA ALA A 29 1.60 -14.06 -1.65
C ALA A 29 0.14 -14.11 -1.23
N GLN A 30 -0.17 -13.55 -0.07
CA GLN A 30 -1.53 -13.55 0.47
C GLN A 30 -2.46 -12.79 -0.49
N PHE A 31 -3.54 -13.44 -0.92
CA PHE A 31 -4.53 -12.83 -1.81
C PHE A 31 -5.51 -11.96 -1.01
N TRP A 32 -5.36 -10.64 -1.10
CA TRP A 32 -6.16 -9.69 -0.35
C TRP A 32 -7.32 -9.11 -1.17
N GLN A 33 -8.53 -9.19 -0.61
CA GLN A 33 -9.69 -8.43 -1.09
C GLN A 33 -9.72 -7.05 -0.43
N CYS A 34 -10.34 -6.06 -1.08
CA CYS A 34 -10.39 -4.69 -0.57
C CYS A 34 -11.07 -4.58 0.79
N ALA A 35 -12.25 -5.17 0.95
CA ALA A 35 -13.03 -5.12 2.19
C ALA A 35 -12.30 -5.71 3.41
N PRO A 36 -11.83 -6.98 3.43
CA PRO A 36 -11.13 -7.51 4.59
C PRO A 36 -9.82 -6.79 4.89
N TYR A 37 -9.10 -6.32 3.88
CA TYR A 37 -7.88 -5.53 4.09
C TYR A 37 -8.20 -4.15 4.67
N ALA A 38 -9.22 -3.45 4.16
CA ALA A 38 -9.65 -2.16 4.70
C ALA A 38 -10.05 -2.28 6.17
N ARG A 39 -10.74 -3.36 6.58
CA ARG A 39 -11.06 -3.62 7.98
C ARG A 39 -9.80 -3.74 8.84
N SER A 40 -8.83 -4.54 8.40
CA SER A 40 -7.61 -4.79 9.19
C SER A 40 -6.74 -3.55 9.39
N VAL A 41 -6.80 -2.57 8.47
CA VAL A 41 -5.96 -1.35 8.53
C VAL A 41 -6.69 -0.13 9.09
N SER A 42 -8.03 -0.12 9.11
CA SER A 42 -8.83 1.02 9.60
C SER A 42 -9.48 0.79 10.95
N GLY A 43 -9.63 -0.46 11.40
CA GLY A 43 -10.41 -0.80 12.59
C GLY A 43 -11.94 -0.73 12.40
N ILE A 44 -12.42 -0.43 11.18
CA ILE A 44 -13.86 -0.50 10.86
C ILE A 44 -14.28 -1.97 10.78
N GLU A 45 -15.29 -2.35 11.55
CA GLU A 45 -15.80 -3.72 11.66
C GLU A 45 -17.09 -3.95 10.84
N ILE A 46 -17.08 -3.45 9.61
CA ILE A 46 -18.13 -3.69 8.60
C ILE A 46 -17.72 -4.87 7.72
N ARG A 47 -18.62 -5.81 7.43
CA ARG A 47 -18.35 -7.02 6.65
C ARG A 47 -19.24 -7.08 5.41
N GLY A 48 -18.86 -7.94 4.46
CA GLY A 48 -19.57 -8.12 3.19
C GLY A 48 -19.03 -7.22 2.08
N ASN A 49 -19.78 -7.16 0.98
CA ASN A 49 -19.38 -6.46 -0.26
C ASN A 49 -19.19 -4.96 -0.01
N ALA A 50 -18.18 -4.37 -0.65
CA ALA A 50 -17.77 -2.99 -0.44
C ALA A 50 -18.91 -1.98 -0.72
N ASN A 51 -19.73 -2.23 -1.73
CA ASN A 51 -20.88 -1.37 -2.06
C ASN A 51 -21.94 -1.27 -0.95
N THR A 52 -21.98 -2.23 -0.02
CA THR A 52 -22.93 -2.20 1.10
C THR A 52 -22.40 -1.40 2.30
N TRP A 53 -21.10 -1.10 2.34
CA TRP A 53 -20.47 -0.52 3.52
C TRP A 53 -21.03 0.85 3.87
N TRP A 54 -21.31 1.70 2.88
CA TRP A 54 -21.87 3.02 3.11
C TRP A 54 -23.23 2.96 3.83
N GLY A 55 -24.08 2.02 3.43
CA GLY A 55 -25.38 1.80 4.07
C GLY A 55 -25.22 1.17 5.46
N GLN A 56 -24.37 0.15 5.60
CA GLN A 56 -24.11 -0.50 6.88
C GLN A 56 -23.46 0.42 7.92
N ALA A 57 -22.72 1.44 7.49
CA ALA A 57 -22.11 2.41 8.38
C ALA A 57 -23.14 3.34 9.04
N ALA A 58 -24.31 3.55 8.44
CA ALA A 58 -25.34 4.42 8.99
C ALA A 58 -25.73 3.98 10.42
N GLY A 59 -25.65 4.91 11.37
CA GLY A 59 -25.95 4.65 12.79
C GLY A 59 -24.90 3.84 13.55
N ARG A 60 -23.81 3.41 12.90
CA ARG A 60 -22.70 2.65 13.51
C ARG A 60 -21.37 3.38 13.45
N TYR A 61 -21.15 4.12 12.39
CA TYR A 61 -19.97 4.96 12.14
C TYR A 61 -20.44 6.30 11.61
N GLU A 62 -19.75 7.37 11.98
CA GLU A 62 -19.97 8.66 11.33
C GLU A 62 -19.56 8.58 9.85
N ARG A 63 -20.24 9.37 9.03
CA ARG A 63 -20.04 9.43 7.58
C ARG A 63 -20.01 10.88 7.13
N GLY A 64 -19.19 11.19 6.12
CA GLY A 64 -19.08 12.55 5.60
C GLY A 64 -18.27 12.61 4.31
N HIS A 65 -17.95 13.84 3.88
CA HIS A 65 -17.24 14.10 2.62
C HIS A 65 -15.86 14.71 2.84
N THR A 66 -15.47 14.95 4.09
CA THR A 66 -14.14 15.45 4.44
C THR A 66 -13.19 14.28 4.64
N PRO A 67 -12.05 14.22 3.93
CA PRO A 67 -11.07 13.16 4.14
C PRO A 67 -10.39 13.32 5.51
N VAL A 68 -10.18 12.20 6.19
CA VAL A 68 -9.49 12.14 7.48
C VAL A 68 -8.59 10.90 7.47
N ALA A 69 -7.36 11.01 7.95
CA ALA A 69 -6.47 9.85 8.05
C ALA A 69 -7.11 8.76 8.92
N GLY A 70 -7.11 7.51 8.43
CA GLY A 70 -7.77 6.37 9.04
C GLY A 70 -9.21 6.15 8.58
N SER A 71 -9.86 7.14 7.96
CA SER A 71 -11.18 6.96 7.38
C SER A 71 -11.14 6.04 6.15
N VAL A 72 -12.26 5.43 5.81
CA VAL A 72 -12.39 4.57 4.63
C VAL A 72 -13.24 5.27 3.57
N LEU A 73 -12.64 5.54 2.41
CA LEU A 73 -13.34 6.00 1.22
C LEU A 73 -14.19 4.85 0.66
N ALA A 74 -15.50 5.07 0.55
CA ALA A 74 -16.46 4.08 0.06
C ALA A 74 -16.88 4.39 -1.38
N PHE A 75 -16.49 3.53 -2.32
CA PHE A 75 -16.82 3.69 -3.73
C PHE A 75 -18.20 3.13 -4.05
N GLN A 76 -18.90 3.76 -4.99
CA GLN A 76 -20.17 3.26 -5.50
C GLN A 76 -19.96 2.08 -6.44
N SER A 77 -21.00 1.26 -6.61
CA SER A 77 -21.01 0.23 -7.65
C SER A 77 -21.07 0.88 -9.04
N THR A 78 -20.27 0.37 -9.97
CA THR A 78 -20.36 0.71 -11.40
C THR A 78 -20.45 -0.55 -12.25
N SER A 79 -20.67 -0.41 -13.56
CA SER A 79 -20.69 -1.56 -14.49
C SER A 79 -19.39 -2.37 -14.47
N ARG A 80 -18.25 -1.70 -14.25
CA ARG A 80 -16.90 -2.30 -14.20
C ARG A 80 -16.43 -2.63 -12.78
N MET A 81 -17.19 -2.22 -11.76
CA MET A 81 -16.88 -2.41 -10.34
C MET A 81 -18.17 -2.71 -9.57
N ARG A 82 -18.80 -3.84 -9.88
CA ARG A 82 -20.17 -4.16 -9.43
C ARG A 82 -20.30 -4.30 -7.91
N VAL A 83 -19.28 -4.82 -7.26
CA VAL A 83 -19.25 -5.00 -5.80
C VAL A 83 -18.77 -3.76 -5.05
N GLY A 84 -18.55 -2.64 -5.75
CA GLY A 84 -17.95 -1.43 -5.20
C GLY A 84 -16.47 -1.63 -4.84
N HIS A 85 -15.93 -0.67 -4.08
CA HIS A 85 -14.58 -0.74 -3.53
C HIS A 85 -14.50 0.05 -2.24
N VAL A 86 -13.53 -0.26 -1.39
CA VAL A 86 -13.21 0.51 -0.19
C VAL A 86 -11.70 0.65 -0.05
N ALA A 87 -11.25 1.82 0.38
CA ALA A 87 -9.85 2.13 0.56
C ALA A 87 -9.64 3.01 1.78
N MET A 88 -8.68 2.66 2.64
CA MET A 88 -8.36 3.47 3.82
C MET A 88 -7.47 4.65 3.42
N VAL A 89 -7.77 5.83 3.95
CA VAL A 89 -6.96 7.05 3.78
C VAL A 89 -5.77 6.98 4.74
N SER A 90 -4.57 6.71 4.22
CA SER A 90 -3.37 6.71 5.07
C SER A 90 -2.89 8.12 5.39
N ARG A 91 -3.12 9.08 4.49
CA ARG A 91 -2.73 10.48 4.67
C ARG A 91 -3.63 11.42 3.85
N VAL A 92 -3.94 12.59 4.40
CA VAL A 92 -4.51 13.71 3.64
C VAL A 92 -3.36 14.61 3.16
N VAL A 93 -3.25 14.82 1.86
CA VAL A 93 -2.18 15.61 1.23
C VAL A 93 -2.65 17.04 0.99
N SER A 94 -3.89 17.20 0.52
CA SER A 94 -4.56 18.48 0.33
C SER A 94 -6.08 18.29 0.35
N ASP A 95 -6.84 19.36 0.17
CA ASP A 95 -8.30 19.31 0.06
C ASP A 95 -8.80 18.42 -1.09
N ARG A 96 -7.93 18.16 -2.07
CA ARG A 96 -8.26 17.43 -3.31
C ARG A 96 -7.40 16.19 -3.52
N GLU A 97 -6.50 15.85 -2.59
CA GLU A 97 -5.62 14.71 -2.73
C GLU A 97 -5.41 13.98 -1.40
N VAL A 98 -5.55 12.66 -1.45
CA VAL A 98 -5.26 11.75 -0.35
C VAL A 98 -4.34 10.63 -0.82
N LEU A 99 -3.65 10.02 0.14
CA LEU A 99 -2.97 8.74 -0.06
C LEU A 99 -3.87 7.63 0.48
N LEU A 100 -4.03 6.58 -0.32
CA LEU A 100 -4.84 5.41 -0.02
C LEU A 100 -3.95 4.19 0.25
N THR A 101 -4.40 3.38 1.19
CA THR A 101 -3.92 2.02 1.41
C THR A 101 -5.07 1.05 1.21
N HIS A 102 -4.95 0.19 0.21
CA HIS A 102 -6.00 -0.73 -0.21
C HIS A 102 -5.45 -1.98 -0.91
N ALA A 103 -6.33 -2.93 -1.21
CA ALA A 103 -5.97 -4.15 -1.92
C ALA A 103 -6.90 -4.43 -3.09
N ASN A 104 -6.47 -5.29 -4.01
CA ASN A 104 -7.25 -5.74 -5.16
C ASN A 104 -7.69 -4.62 -6.12
N TRP A 105 -6.86 -3.60 -6.29
CA TRP A 105 -7.14 -2.48 -7.20
C TRP A 105 -6.41 -2.64 -8.53
N SER A 106 -5.10 -2.39 -8.55
CA SER A 106 -4.31 -2.47 -9.79
C SER A 106 -3.99 -3.88 -10.24
N ARG A 107 -3.89 -4.82 -9.30
CA ARG A 107 -3.63 -6.24 -9.55
C ARG A 107 -4.47 -7.10 -8.61
N PRO A 108 -5.00 -8.25 -9.07
CA PRO A 108 -5.76 -9.14 -8.23
C PRO A 108 -5.00 -9.53 -6.96
N GLY A 109 -5.60 -9.34 -5.79
CA GLY A 109 -5.04 -9.75 -4.50
C GLY A 109 -3.88 -8.90 -3.97
N ALA A 110 -3.31 -7.98 -4.75
CA ALA A 110 -2.15 -7.19 -4.35
C ALA A 110 -2.54 -6.03 -3.42
N ILE A 111 -1.64 -5.69 -2.50
CA ILE A 111 -1.75 -4.50 -1.64
C ILE A 111 -0.98 -3.35 -2.27
N GLU A 112 -1.62 -2.19 -2.34
CA GLU A 112 -1.02 -0.91 -2.67
C GLU A 112 -1.11 0.00 -1.43
N ARG A 113 0.02 0.61 -1.06
CA ARG A 113 0.15 1.50 0.11
C ARG A 113 0.56 2.89 -0.35
N ASP A 114 -0.03 3.89 0.30
CA ASP A 114 0.25 5.31 0.09
C ASP A 114 0.11 5.75 -1.38
N VAL A 115 -0.87 5.19 -2.08
CA VAL A 115 -1.13 5.50 -3.49
C VAL A 115 -2.12 6.62 -3.64
N ARG A 116 -1.91 7.49 -4.64
CA ARG A 116 -2.70 8.72 -4.81
C ARG A 116 -4.15 8.43 -5.15
N ALA A 117 -5.05 9.19 -4.54
CA ALA A 117 -6.38 9.44 -5.06
C ALA A 117 -6.66 10.94 -5.07
N VAL A 118 -7.19 11.41 -6.19
CA VAL A 118 -7.47 12.82 -6.43
C VAL A 118 -8.96 13.00 -6.64
N ASP A 119 -9.53 13.95 -5.93
CA ASP A 119 -10.90 14.41 -6.16
C ASP A 119 -10.95 15.18 -7.49
N VAL A 120 -11.82 14.73 -8.38
CA VAL A 120 -12.09 15.32 -9.69
C VAL A 120 -13.55 15.74 -9.83
N SER A 121 -14.32 15.76 -8.74
CA SER A 121 -15.66 16.34 -8.69
C SER A 121 -15.61 17.83 -9.03
N ALA A 122 -16.69 18.37 -9.59
CA ALA A 122 -16.78 19.80 -9.92
C ALA A 122 -16.79 20.69 -8.67
N THR A 123 -17.25 20.16 -7.53
CA THR A 123 -17.67 20.92 -6.34
C THR A 123 -16.74 20.83 -5.14
N GLY A 124 -15.72 19.97 -5.13
CA GLY A 124 -14.88 19.81 -3.91
C GLY A 124 -15.30 18.68 -2.98
N ASP A 125 -16.33 17.91 -3.34
CA ASP A 125 -17.07 17.09 -2.38
C ASP A 125 -16.70 15.59 -2.40
N TRP A 126 -15.62 15.23 -3.09
CA TRP A 126 -15.16 13.85 -3.21
C TRP A 126 -16.15 12.88 -3.87
N SER A 127 -17.23 13.38 -4.48
CA SER A 127 -18.23 12.55 -5.18
C SER A 127 -17.66 11.79 -6.39
N LEU A 128 -16.51 12.22 -6.91
CA LEU A 128 -15.86 11.62 -8.07
C LEU A 128 -14.34 11.66 -7.94
N VAL A 129 -13.67 10.51 -8.02
CA VAL A 129 -12.21 10.42 -7.80
C VAL A 129 -11.48 9.71 -8.94
N LYS A 130 -10.22 10.06 -9.15
CA LYS A 130 -9.27 9.25 -9.92
C LYS A 130 -8.26 8.66 -8.95
N VAL A 131 -7.98 7.38 -9.11
CA VAL A 131 -7.06 6.64 -8.24
C VAL A 131 -5.85 6.20 -9.05
N TRP A 132 -4.70 6.14 -8.40
CA TRP A 132 -3.51 5.47 -8.90
C TRP A 132 -3.84 4.12 -9.57
N TYR A 133 -3.12 3.79 -10.63
CA TYR A 133 -3.20 2.50 -11.29
C TYR A 133 -1.80 2.02 -11.68
N GLY A 134 -1.33 0.97 -10.99
CA GLY A 134 0.03 0.45 -11.08
C GLY A 134 0.54 0.22 -12.51
N PRO A 135 -0.23 -0.41 -13.42
CA PRO A 135 0.19 -0.59 -14.81
C PRO A 135 0.43 0.70 -15.60
N GLN A 136 -0.18 1.82 -15.21
CA GLN A 136 0.06 3.13 -15.83
C GLN A 136 1.18 3.92 -15.14
N GLY A 137 1.63 3.51 -13.95
CA GLY A 137 2.62 4.26 -13.17
C GLY A 137 2.14 5.67 -12.77
N GLY A 138 0.83 5.87 -12.65
CA GLY A 138 0.23 7.18 -12.42
C GLY A 138 -1.25 7.08 -12.03
N LEU A 139 -1.95 8.21 -12.01
CA LEU A 139 -3.40 8.22 -11.89
C LEU A 139 -4.02 7.48 -13.08
N GLY A 140 -4.93 6.56 -12.80
CA GLY A 140 -5.69 5.86 -13.83
C GLY A 140 -6.56 6.82 -14.64
N THR A 141 -6.98 6.40 -15.82
CA THR A 141 -7.80 7.22 -16.72
C THR A 141 -9.26 7.33 -16.29
N SER A 142 -9.79 6.28 -15.63
CA SER A 142 -11.18 6.22 -15.17
C SER A 142 -11.44 7.07 -13.94
N SER A 143 -12.60 7.73 -13.92
CA SER A 143 -13.16 8.40 -12.75
C SER A 143 -14.19 7.49 -12.08
N TYR A 144 -14.16 7.43 -10.75
CA TYR A 144 -15.00 6.54 -9.97
C TYR A 144 -15.89 7.34 -9.03
N PRO A 145 -17.22 7.13 -9.06
CA PRO A 145 -18.11 7.77 -8.12
C PRO A 145 -17.92 7.18 -6.71
N THR A 146 -17.98 8.05 -5.69
CA THR A 146 -17.88 7.64 -4.29
C THR A 146 -19.10 8.10 -3.51
N ASN A 147 -19.33 7.49 -2.35
CA ASN A 147 -20.34 7.94 -1.40
C ASN A 147 -19.76 8.92 -0.37
N GLY A 148 -18.43 8.96 -0.21
CA GLY A 148 -17.75 9.70 0.85
C GLY A 148 -16.90 8.78 1.75
N PHE A 149 -16.61 9.28 2.95
CA PHE A 149 -15.73 8.68 3.94
C PHE A 149 -16.52 8.13 5.12
N ILE A 150 -16.16 6.91 5.55
CA ILE A 150 -16.62 6.29 6.79
C ILE A 150 -15.54 6.50 7.84
N TYR A 151 -15.88 7.15 8.95
CA TYR A 151 -14.92 7.51 9.98
C TYR A 151 -14.76 6.38 11.00
N SER A 152 -13.52 5.92 11.20
CA SER A 152 -13.16 4.86 12.15
C SER A 152 -13.22 5.30 13.62
N GLY A 153 -13.19 6.62 13.89
CA GLY A 153 -13.08 7.18 15.24
C GLY A 153 -11.68 7.07 15.87
N HIS A 154 -10.74 6.39 15.20
CA HIS A 154 -9.37 6.15 15.66
C HIS A 154 -8.39 6.32 14.50
N GLY A 155 -7.14 6.74 14.78
CA GLY A 155 -6.11 6.92 13.75
C GLY A 155 -5.75 5.62 13.00
N PRO A 156 -5.02 5.70 11.87
CA PRO A 156 -4.68 4.53 11.05
C PRO A 156 -4.00 3.42 11.87
N ALA A 157 -4.44 2.17 11.71
CA ALA A 157 -3.74 1.06 12.34
C ALA A 157 -2.39 0.83 11.64
N THR A 158 -1.32 0.71 12.42
CA THR A 158 0.01 0.39 11.86
C THR A 158 0.04 -1.10 11.49
N VAL A 159 -0.10 -1.40 10.20
CA VAL A 159 0.06 -2.77 9.70
C VAL A 159 1.51 -2.99 9.28
N ALA A 160 2.22 -3.85 10.00
CA ALA A 160 3.58 -4.24 9.63
C ALA A 160 3.61 -4.90 8.23
N PRO A 161 4.52 -4.50 7.32
CA PRO A 161 4.58 -5.06 5.98
C PRO A 161 5.14 -6.49 6.02
N THR A 162 4.26 -7.49 6.04
CA THR A 162 4.63 -8.93 5.97
C THR A 162 4.36 -9.57 4.61
N ALA A 163 3.70 -8.88 3.67
CA ALA A 163 3.46 -9.35 2.31
C ALA A 163 4.38 -8.63 1.31
N PRO A 164 4.76 -9.23 0.17
CA PRO A 164 5.44 -8.52 -0.90
C PRO A 164 4.56 -7.35 -1.35
N VAL A 165 4.97 -6.14 -0.96
CA VAL A 165 4.20 -4.91 -1.21
C VAL A 165 4.60 -4.37 -2.56
N MET A 166 3.62 -4.03 -3.38
CA MET A 166 3.88 -3.12 -4.48
C MET A 166 3.77 -1.69 -3.93
N GLN A 167 4.86 -1.22 -3.34
CA GLN A 167 4.92 0.14 -2.81
C GLN A 167 5.17 1.08 -3.99
N TYR A 168 4.11 1.72 -4.46
CA TYR A 168 4.22 2.82 -5.41
C TYR A 168 4.38 4.10 -4.62
N ALA A 169 5.60 4.65 -4.56
CA ALA A 169 5.87 5.92 -3.92
C ALA A 169 5.15 7.04 -4.69
N GLY A 170 3.91 7.31 -4.27
CA GLY A 170 3.01 8.28 -4.87
C GLY A 170 2.94 9.60 -4.12
N ALA A 171 3.92 9.95 -3.29
CA ALA A 171 4.10 11.31 -2.83
C ALA A 171 5.56 11.66 -3.08
N GLY A 172 5.79 12.69 -3.91
CA GLY A 172 7.14 13.21 -4.12
C GLY A 172 7.82 13.37 -2.78
N ALA A 173 9.01 12.80 -2.66
CA ALA A 173 9.92 13.14 -1.58
C ALA A 173 9.97 14.67 -1.50
N ALA A 174 9.60 15.23 -0.35
CA ALA A 174 9.86 16.63 -0.08
C ALA A 174 11.37 16.81 -0.26
N VAL A 175 11.77 17.49 -1.33
CA VAL A 175 13.14 17.95 -1.53
C VAL A 175 13.39 18.94 -0.39
N THR A 176 14.05 18.48 0.66
CA THR A 176 14.77 19.37 1.57
C THR A 176 15.83 20.08 0.73
N ARG A 177 15.54 21.31 0.31
CA ARG A 177 16.58 22.23 -0.18
C ARG A 177 17.60 22.38 0.94
N ALA A 178 18.77 21.78 0.76
CA ALA A 178 19.95 22.19 1.50
C ALA A 178 20.16 23.71 1.26
N PRO A 179 20.58 24.48 2.28
CA PRO A 179 20.90 25.88 2.07
C PRO A 179 22.05 25.96 1.05
N ILE A 180 21.82 26.73 0.00
CA ILE A 180 22.84 27.05 -1.01
C ILE A 180 23.93 27.80 -0.27
N GLY A 181 25.11 27.18 -0.14
CA GLY A 181 26.30 27.85 0.36
C GLY A 181 26.61 29.04 -0.55
N VAL A 182 26.58 30.25 0.03
CA VAL A 182 27.08 31.46 -0.61
C VAL A 182 28.58 31.27 -0.79
N VAL A 183 29.02 31.06 -2.03
CA VAL A 183 30.45 31.14 -2.38
C VAL A 183 30.79 32.63 -2.42
N ALA A 184 31.56 33.08 -1.44
CA ALA A 184 32.12 34.43 -1.44
C ALA A 184 33.11 34.58 -2.61
N PHE A 185 32.83 35.52 -3.50
CA PHE A 185 33.83 36.04 -4.43
C PHE A 185 34.84 36.87 -3.63
N THR A 186 36.02 36.32 -3.36
CA THR A 186 37.19 37.14 -3.03
C THR A 186 37.74 37.71 -4.33
N GLY A 187 37.47 38.99 -4.58
CA GLY A 187 38.20 39.77 -5.57
C GLY A 187 39.68 39.81 -5.18
N ASN A 188 40.54 39.63 -6.17
CA ASN A 188 41.96 39.94 -6.08
C ASN A 188 42.22 41.05 -7.09
N ASP A 189 42.98 42.04 -6.62
CA ASP A 189 43.53 43.17 -7.38
C ASP A 189 44.30 42.73 -8.62
#